data_AF-A0AAW0AEN3-F1
#
_entry.id   AF-A0AAW0AEN3-F1
#
_cell.length_a   1.000
_cell.length_b   1.000
_cell.length_c   1.000
_cell.angle_alpha   90.00
_cell.angle_beta   90.00
_cell.angle_gamma   90.00
#
_symmetry.space_group_name_H-M   'P 1'
#
loop_
_entity.id
_entity.type
_entity.pdbx_description
1 polymer ?
#
loop_
_entity_poly.entity_id
_entity_poly.type
_entity_poly.pdbx_seq_one_letter_code
_entity_poly.pdbx_strand_id
1 'polypeptide(L)'
;MMAPSIESSSRGVLPVQQSSPVKCMSNMIADYLDYQKIQAANVDEPVATSSAIPTALSTPPSGSPTSTSASSSAAAWKAHQQRSSSRPHPSTSMPPLFKPLTISPQRRVSRYAELLNRPVASAREQELRDALLVGDLRDEGRKVAMVEMQAGVVLAGMYAERAQRQLQAADERKGKEKSGGKLKMGYGKAKWFTPDAFIPIEAAAKKGRKRERQRHAVVLAEWKKKNDQIRERNEAKKAEWELEKEQAKLVGRRPGWLKPKWKDWDPEVLLPRPKKSKSGEDDEDDESEDGEDDDGSDADWIPEVF
;
A
#
# COMPACT_ATOMS: atom_id res chain seq x y z
N MET A 1 2.13 39.68 -44.77
CA MET A 1 1.82 38.61 -43.81
C MET A 1 3.14 38.06 -43.32
N MET A 2 3.52 38.35 -42.07
CA MET A 2 4.82 37.99 -41.50
C MET A 2 4.76 36.61 -40.83
N ALA A 3 5.78 35.80 -41.06
CA ALA A 3 5.94 34.48 -40.48
C ALA A 3 6.40 34.57 -39.01
N PRO A 4 5.92 33.70 -38.10
CA PRO A 4 6.41 33.65 -36.72
C PRO A 4 7.81 33.03 -36.64
N SER A 5 8.66 33.62 -35.78
CA SER A 5 10.06 33.28 -35.51
C SER A 5 10.25 31.95 -34.78
N ILE A 6 11.35 31.26 -35.10
CA ILE A 6 11.72 29.87 -34.76
C ILE A 6 12.41 29.70 -33.38
N GLU A 7 12.51 30.74 -32.54
CA GLU A 7 13.55 30.76 -31.48
C GLU A 7 13.13 30.38 -30.04
N SER A 8 11.92 29.86 -29.78
CA SER A 8 11.51 29.56 -28.39
C SER A 8 11.01 28.12 -28.17
N SER A 9 11.88 27.12 -28.27
CA SER A 9 11.63 25.82 -27.63
C SER A 9 12.91 24.99 -27.47
N SER A 10 13.71 25.31 -26.45
CA SER A 10 14.87 24.52 -26.05
C SER A 10 14.89 24.28 -24.53
N ARG A 11 13.74 23.99 -23.91
CA ARG A 11 13.73 23.26 -22.64
C ARG A 11 13.61 21.77 -22.94
N GLY A 12 14.75 21.18 -23.29
CA GLY A 12 14.89 19.73 -23.31
C GLY A 12 14.65 19.19 -21.91
N VAL A 13 13.45 18.63 -21.69
CA VAL A 13 13.20 17.77 -20.54
C VAL A 13 14.07 16.54 -20.75
N LEU A 14 15.22 16.50 -20.08
CA LEU A 14 16.04 15.29 -20.03
C LEU A 14 15.12 14.15 -19.58
N PRO A 15 15.09 13.01 -20.28
CA PRO A 15 14.31 11.87 -19.83
C PRO A 15 14.79 11.55 -18.43
N VAL A 16 13.90 11.69 -17.44
CA VAL A 16 14.14 11.23 -16.08
C VAL A 16 14.64 9.80 -16.22
N GLN A 17 15.91 9.56 -15.86
CA GLN A 17 16.48 8.23 -15.96
C GLN A 17 15.59 7.32 -15.14
N GLN A 18 14.82 6.48 -15.83
CA GLN A 18 13.98 5.50 -15.18
C GLN A 18 14.91 4.69 -14.30
N SER A 19 14.68 4.75 -12.98
CA SER A 19 15.48 4.03 -12.01
C SER A 19 15.56 2.58 -12.50
N SER A 20 16.76 2.14 -12.86
CA SER A 20 17.00 0.78 -13.34
C SER A 20 16.24 -0.21 -12.46
N PRO A 21 15.56 -1.23 -13.01
CA PRO A 21 14.88 -2.25 -12.23
C PRO A 21 15.77 -2.82 -11.11
N VAL A 22 17.09 -2.87 -11.35
CA VAL A 22 18.10 -3.27 -10.37
C VAL A 22 18.15 -2.30 -9.17
N LYS A 23 18.10 -0.98 -9.40
CA LYS A 23 18.04 0.03 -8.33
C LYS A 23 16.75 -0.07 -7.53
N CYS A 24 15.61 -0.28 -8.18
CA CYS A 24 14.32 -0.43 -7.49
C CYS A 24 14.33 -1.67 -6.57
N MET A 25 14.83 -2.82 -7.05
CA MET A 25 14.97 -4.02 -6.22
C MET A 25 16.01 -3.83 -5.12
N SER A 26 17.13 -3.15 -5.41
CA SER A 26 18.17 -2.86 -4.42
C SER A 26 17.63 -2.01 -3.27
N ASN A 27 16.79 -1.00 -3.58
CA ASN A 27 16.16 -0.16 -2.56
C ASN A 27 15.16 -0.97 -1.73
N MET A 28 14.34 -1.82 -2.35
CA MET A 28 13.43 -2.71 -1.61
C MET A 28 14.16 -3.67 -0.68
N ILE A 29 15.32 -4.21 -1.11
CA ILE A 29 16.14 -5.08 -0.26
C ILE A 29 16.74 -4.28 0.91
N ALA A 30 17.20 -3.06 0.67
CA ALA A 30 17.71 -2.17 1.72
C ALA A 30 16.62 -1.85 2.77
N ASP A 31 15.43 -1.45 2.32
CA ASP A 31 14.29 -1.15 3.19
C ASP A 31 13.89 -2.37 4.05
N TYR A 32 13.94 -3.57 3.47
CA TYR A 32 13.64 -4.82 4.18
C TYR A 32 14.68 -5.15 5.26
N LEU A 33 15.97 -4.93 4.97
CA LEU A 33 17.04 -5.16 5.94
C LEU A 33 16.97 -4.16 7.10
N ASP A 34 16.62 -2.91 6.85
CA ASP A 34 16.46 -1.92 7.90
C ASP A 34 15.21 -2.20 8.75
N TYR A 35 14.12 -2.67 8.15
CA TYR A 35 12.97 -3.17 8.89
C TYR A 35 13.32 -4.34 9.82
N GLN A 36 14.16 -5.29 9.38
CA GLN A 36 14.63 -6.38 10.22
C GLN A 36 15.50 -5.90 11.39
N LYS A 37 16.35 -4.90 11.18
CA LYS A 37 17.14 -4.30 12.28
C LYS A 37 16.24 -3.64 13.31
N ILE A 38 15.21 -2.92 12.88
CA ILE A 38 14.23 -2.28 13.78
C ILE A 38 13.44 -3.35 14.56
N GLN A 39 13.09 -4.47 13.92
CA GLN A 39 12.46 -5.61 14.59
C GLN A 39 13.40 -6.22 15.64
N ALA A 40 14.67 -6.46 15.31
CA ALA A 40 15.64 -7.03 16.23
C ALA A 40 15.93 -6.10 17.42
N ALA A 41 15.99 -4.78 17.20
CA ALA A 41 16.19 -3.79 18.25
C ALA A 41 14.99 -3.65 19.21
N ASN A 42 13.79 -4.07 18.81
CA ASN A 42 12.59 -4.03 19.65
C ASN A 42 12.38 -5.31 20.48
N VAL A 43 13.24 -6.34 20.32
CA VAL A 43 13.21 -7.57 21.10
C VAL A 43 14.36 -7.56 22.11
N ASP A 44 14.34 -6.58 23.02
CA ASP A 44 15.19 -6.57 24.22
C ASP A 44 14.49 -7.34 25.34
N GLU A 45 14.54 -8.67 25.26
CA GLU A 45 14.37 -9.57 26.40
C GLU A 45 15.30 -10.78 26.18
N PRO A 46 16.49 -10.80 26.81
CA PRO A 46 17.50 -11.81 26.57
C PRO A 46 17.15 -13.11 27.30
N VAL A 47 16.45 -14.03 26.62
CA VAL A 47 16.41 -15.44 27.04
C VAL A 47 17.70 -16.11 26.57
N ALA A 48 18.67 -16.19 27.48
CA ALA A 48 19.93 -16.89 27.28
C ALA A 48 19.69 -18.40 27.08
N THR A 49 19.61 -18.85 25.82
CA THR A 49 19.65 -20.27 25.49
C THR A 49 20.98 -20.62 24.84
N SER A 50 21.92 -21.05 25.67
CA SER A 50 23.16 -21.71 25.25
C SER A 50 22.83 -23.10 24.69
N SER A 51 23.14 -23.36 23.42
CA SER A 51 23.16 -24.73 22.88
C SER A 51 24.34 -24.89 21.94
N ALA A 52 25.33 -25.63 22.44
CA ALA A 52 26.45 -26.17 21.66
C ALA A 52 25.93 -27.28 20.74
N ILE A 53 26.35 -27.24 19.48
CA ILE A 53 26.01 -28.23 18.45
C ILE A 53 26.95 -29.43 18.59
N PRO A 54 26.47 -30.67 18.76
CA PRO A 54 27.27 -31.85 18.51
C PRO A 54 27.08 -32.38 17.09
N THR A 55 28.21 -32.76 16.52
CA THR A 55 28.46 -33.32 15.19
C THR A 55 27.64 -34.59 14.91
N ALA A 56 27.16 -34.67 13.68
CA ALA A 56 26.25 -35.66 13.13
C ALA A 56 26.71 -37.13 13.24
N LEU A 57 25.79 -38.00 13.66
CA LEU A 57 25.85 -39.45 13.44
C LEU A 57 24.86 -39.81 12.33
N SER A 58 25.38 -40.48 11.29
CA SER A 58 24.68 -40.87 10.07
C SER A 58 23.79 -42.09 10.32
N THR A 59 22.49 -41.97 10.03
CA THR A 59 21.50 -43.06 10.10
C THR A 59 20.82 -43.22 8.74
N PRO A 60 20.63 -44.45 8.22
CA PRO A 60 20.17 -44.67 6.85
C PRO A 60 18.67 -44.39 6.63
N PRO A 61 18.26 -44.00 5.40
CA PRO A 61 16.87 -43.69 5.08
C PRO A 61 16.07 -44.95 4.81
N SER A 62 15.03 -45.20 5.62
CA SER A 62 14.00 -46.21 5.34
C SER A 62 12.62 -45.58 5.45
N GLY A 63 11.82 -45.74 4.40
CA GLY A 63 10.39 -45.44 4.38
C GLY A 63 10.01 -44.13 3.67
N SER A 64 9.78 -44.22 2.37
CA SER A 64 9.30 -43.15 1.49
C SER A 64 7.81 -42.85 1.73
N PRO A 65 7.41 -41.60 2.09
CA PRO A 65 6.09 -41.09 1.77
C PRO A 65 6.14 -40.43 0.39
N THR A 66 5.29 -40.92 -0.50
CA THR A 66 5.03 -40.45 -1.87
C THR A 66 4.91 -38.92 -1.89
N SER A 67 5.92 -38.25 -2.46
CA SER A 67 6.03 -36.80 -2.46
C SER A 67 5.18 -36.17 -3.57
N THR A 68 4.16 -35.42 -3.20
CA THR A 68 3.45 -34.44 -4.07
C THR A 68 4.25 -33.13 -4.27
N SER A 69 5.58 -33.18 -4.11
CA SER A 69 6.49 -32.01 -4.19
C SER A 69 6.91 -31.63 -5.61
N ALA A 70 6.48 -32.37 -6.64
CA ALA A 70 6.95 -32.16 -8.01
C ALA A 70 6.25 -31.01 -8.77
N SER A 71 5.22 -30.37 -8.20
CA SER A 71 4.41 -29.39 -8.94
C SER A 71 4.97 -27.95 -8.89
N SER A 72 5.70 -27.58 -7.84
CA SER A 72 6.27 -26.23 -7.70
C SER A 72 7.48 -25.97 -8.59
N SER A 73 8.30 -26.97 -8.90
CA SER A 73 9.45 -26.81 -9.81
C SER A 73 9.03 -26.57 -11.26
N ALA A 74 7.92 -27.17 -11.72
CA ALA A 74 7.47 -27.03 -13.10
C ALA A 74 7.06 -25.60 -13.49
N ALA A 75 6.55 -24.79 -12.55
CA ALA A 75 6.20 -23.40 -12.80
C ALA A 75 7.44 -22.49 -12.91
N ALA A 76 8.45 -22.71 -12.07
CA ALA A 76 9.72 -21.97 -12.13
C ALA A 76 10.47 -22.21 -13.45
N TRP A 77 10.42 -23.44 -13.99
CA TRP A 77 11.07 -23.79 -15.25
C TRP A 77 10.38 -23.15 -16.46
N LYS A 78 9.04 -23.01 -16.45
CA LYS A 78 8.30 -22.29 -17.51
C LYS A 78 8.62 -20.80 -17.52
N ALA A 79 8.74 -20.16 -16.35
CA ALA A 79 9.14 -18.76 -16.27
C ALA A 79 10.58 -18.54 -16.79
N HIS A 80 11.49 -19.48 -16.51
CA HIS A 80 12.87 -19.41 -17.01
C HIS A 80 12.96 -19.64 -18.52
N GLN A 81 12.12 -20.51 -19.10
CA GLN A 81 12.01 -20.70 -20.56
C GLN A 81 11.44 -19.48 -21.28
N GLN A 82 10.53 -18.73 -20.65
CA GLN A 82 10.00 -17.48 -21.23
C GLN A 82 11.06 -16.38 -21.31
N ARG A 83 12.03 -16.38 -20.38
CA ARG A 83 13.14 -15.41 -20.38
C ARG A 83 14.19 -15.65 -21.49
N SER A 84 14.33 -16.88 -21.98
CA SER A 84 15.28 -17.23 -23.05
C SER A 84 14.68 -17.17 -24.45
N SER A 85 13.37 -16.95 -24.56
CA SER A 85 12.72 -16.64 -25.84
C SER A 85 13.14 -15.24 -26.28
N SER A 86 13.96 -15.15 -27.34
CA SER A 86 14.36 -13.88 -27.98
C SER A 86 13.21 -13.11 -28.64
N ARG A 87 12.00 -13.67 -28.62
CA ARG A 87 10.81 -13.02 -29.18
C ARG A 87 10.16 -12.16 -28.10
N PRO A 88 9.97 -10.84 -28.33
CA PRO A 88 9.20 -10.01 -27.43
C PRO A 88 7.80 -10.61 -27.29
N HIS A 89 7.35 -10.80 -26.04
CA HIS A 89 6.02 -11.32 -25.79
C HIS A 89 4.98 -10.40 -26.45
N PRO A 90 4.03 -10.95 -27.23
CA PRO A 90 2.98 -10.13 -27.80
C PRO A 90 2.20 -9.49 -26.66
N SER A 91 1.81 -8.21 -26.81
CA SER A 91 1.04 -7.47 -25.79
C SER A 91 -0.29 -8.14 -25.42
N THR A 92 -0.75 -9.08 -26.24
CA THR A 92 -1.95 -9.89 -26.06
C THR A 92 -1.73 -11.15 -25.22
N SER A 93 -0.50 -11.53 -24.86
CA SER A 93 -0.29 -12.70 -24.02
C SER A 93 -0.70 -12.39 -22.59
N MET A 94 -1.77 -13.04 -22.11
CA MET A 94 -2.15 -12.95 -20.71
C MET A 94 -1.01 -13.50 -19.84
N PRO A 95 -0.61 -12.79 -18.77
CA PRO A 95 0.35 -13.32 -17.82
C PRO A 95 -0.19 -14.61 -17.20
N PRO A 96 0.69 -15.56 -16.83
CA PRO A 96 0.25 -16.79 -16.17
C PRO A 96 -0.55 -16.46 -14.91
N LEU A 97 -1.81 -16.89 -14.88
CA LEU A 97 -2.69 -16.67 -13.73
C LEU A 97 -2.23 -17.57 -12.57
N PHE A 98 -1.54 -16.97 -11.59
CA PHE A 98 -1.18 -17.68 -10.38
C PHE A 98 -2.41 -17.83 -9.49
N LYS A 99 -2.77 -19.08 -9.18
CA LYS A 99 -3.77 -19.39 -8.16
C LYS A 99 -3.03 -19.67 -6.87
N PRO A 100 -2.99 -18.72 -5.91
CA PRO A 100 -2.34 -18.98 -4.64
C PRO A 100 -3.03 -20.16 -3.96
N LEU A 101 -2.24 -21.16 -3.55
CA LEU A 101 -2.74 -22.22 -2.68
C LEU A 101 -2.98 -21.62 -1.30
N THR A 102 -4.14 -21.89 -0.71
CA THR A 102 -4.46 -21.44 0.64
C THR A 102 -3.48 -22.07 1.63
N ILE A 103 -2.60 -21.26 2.22
CA ILE A 103 -1.71 -21.70 3.30
C ILE A 103 -2.56 -21.84 4.56
N SER A 104 -2.48 -23.00 5.23
CA SER A 104 -3.11 -23.15 6.54
C SER A 104 -2.58 -22.07 7.48
N PRO A 105 -3.40 -21.41 8.31
CA PRO A 105 -2.92 -20.41 9.26
C PRO A 105 -1.74 -20.93 10.08
N GLN A 106 -0.70 -20.11 10.24
CA GLN A 106 0.38 -20.42 11.18
C GLN A 106 -0.24 -20.46 12.58
N ARG A 107 -0.23 -21.64 13.20
CA ARG A 107 -0.66 -21.78 14.58
C ARG A 107 0.46 -21.24 15.46
N ARG A 108 0.16 -20.26 16.31
CA ARG A 108 1.13 -19.70 17.27
C ARG A 108 1.60 -20.72 18.30
N VAL A 109 0.78 -21.73 18.57
CA VAL A 109 1.06 -22.80 19.52
C VAL A 109 1.08 -24.13 18.75
N SER A 110 2.16 -24.90 18.92
CA SER A 110 2.24 -26.25 18.33
C SER A 110 1.05 -27.08 18.80
N ARG A 111 0.51 -27.91 17.91
CA ARG A 111 -0.60 -28.84 18.22
C ARG A 111 -0.27 -29.76 19.38
N TYR A 112 1.03 -29.97 19.62
CA TYR A 112 1.55 -30.90 20.61
C TYR A 112 2.23 -30.17 21.77
N ALA A 113 1.91 -28.89 22.01
CA ALA A 113 2.51 -28.11 23.10
C ALA A 113 2.38 -28.81 24.47
N GLU A 114 1.21 -29.40 24.77
CA GLU A 114 1.02 -30.18 26.00
C GLU A 114 1.93 -31.41 26.09
N LEU A 115 2.12 -32.12 24.98
CA LEU A 115 3.00 -33.29 24.88
C LEU A 115 4.47 -32.90 25.02
N LEU A 116 4.87 -31.72 24.53
CA LEU A 116 6.23 -31.19 24.67
C LEU A 116 6.51 -30.71 26.10
N ASN A 117 5.50 -30.15 26.80
CA ASN A 117 5.64 -29.61 28.15
C ASN A 117 5.66 -30.67 29.26
N ARG A 118 5.14 -31.88 29.01
CA ARG A 118 5.17 -32.97 30.00
C ARG A 118 6.64 -33.33 30.35
N PRO A 119 6.99 -33.83 31.55
CA PRO A 119 8.31 -34.40 31.77
C PRO A 119 8.50 -35.70 30.97
N VAL A 120 9.71 -35.94 30.45
CA VAL A 120 10.07 -37.19 29.75
C VAL A 120 10.29 -38.29 30.79
N ALA A 121 9.62 -39.43 30.65
CA ALA A 121 9.76 -40.57 31.56
C ALA A 121 10.73 -41.65 31.05
N SER A 122 10.95 -41.73 29.73
CA SER A 122 11.75 -42.78 29.10
C SER A 122 12.60 -42.23 27.94
N ALA A 123 13.75 -42.85 27.67
CA ALA A 123 14.62 -42.50 26.54
C ALA A 123 13.87 -42.55 25.20
N ARG A 124 12.95 -43.51 25.03
CA ARG A 124 12.12 -43.61 23.81
C ARG A 124 11.18 -42.40 23.64
N GLU A 125 10.66 -41.84 24.74
CA GLU A 125 9.83 -40.64 24.67
C GLU A 125 10.65 -39.41 24.27
N GLN A 126 11.92 -39.36 24.66
CA GLN A 126 12.83 -38.31 24.23
C GLN A 126 13.05 -38.36 22.71
N GLU A 127 13.36 -39.53 22.16
CA GLU A 127 13.54 -39.70 20.71
C GLU A 127 12.29 -39.28 19.91
N LEU A 128 11.10 -39.61 20.42
CA LEU A 128 9.84 -39.20 19.78
C LEU A 128 9.60 -37.69 19.84
N ARG A 129 9.99 -37.04 20.93
CA ARG A 129 9.91 -35.57 21.04
C ARG A 129 10.87 -34.88 20.11
N ASP A 130 12.11 -35.36 20.03
CA ASP A 130 13.10 -34.81 19.13
C ASP A 130 12.65 -34.95 17.68
N ALA A 131 12.10 -36.11 17.31
CA ALA A 131 11.51 -36.33 15.99
C ALA A 131 10.32 -35.39 15.70
N LEU A 132 9.47 -35.11 16.70
CA LEU A 132 8.36 -34.15 16.56
C LEU A 132 8.87 -32.71 16.38
N LEU A 133 9.87 -32.28 17.16
CA LEU A 133 10.47 -30.95 17.04
C LEU A 133 11.12 -30.76 15.66
N VAL A 134 11.88 -31.74 15.19
CA VAL A 134 12.47 -31.73 13.84
C VAL A 134 11.37 -31.67 12.76
N GLY A 135 10.27 -32.39 12.96
CA GLY A 135 9.11 -32.35 12.08
C GLY A 135 8.45 -30.96 12.02
N ASP A 136 8.20 -30.35 13.17
CA ASP A 136 7.59 -29.02 13.29
C ASP A 136 8.48 -27.95 12.65
N LEU A 137 9.80 -27.94 12.94
CA LEU A 137 10.76 -27.01 12.34
C LEU A 137 10.80 -27.12 10.81
N ARG A 138 10.75 -28.36 10.27
CA ARG A 138 10.73 -28.58 8.82
C ARG A 138 9.46 -28.05 8.18
N ASP A 139 8.31 -28.27 8.82
CA ASP A 139 7.02 -27.79 8.32
C ASP A 139 6.91 -26.26 8.41
N GLU A 140 7.45 -25.65 9.45
CA GLU A 140 7.61 -24.19 9.55
C GLU A 140 8.47 -23.64 8.41
N GLY A 141 9.64 -24.24 8.16
CA GLY A 141 10.51 -23.85 7.04
C GLY A 141 9.80 -23.94 5.69
N ARG A 142 9.02 -24.99 5.43
CA ARG A 142 8.23 -25.12 4.20
C ARG A 142 7.15 -24.04 4.08
N LYS A 143 6.48 -23.68 5.18
CA LYS A 143 5.47 -22.63 5.19
C LYS A 143 6.10 -21.26 4.91
N VAL A 144 7.23 -20.95 5.53
CA VAL A 144 7.98 -19.72 5.26
C VAL A 144 8.36 -19.63 3.78
N ALA A 145 8.97 -20.69 3.22
CA ALA A 145 9.31 -20.73 1.79
C ALA A 145 8.08 -20.57 0.88
N MET A 146 6.93 -21.13 1.25
CA MET A 146 5.68 -20.97 0.50
C MET A 146 5.16 -19.53 0.55
N VAL A 147 5.22 -18.87 1.72
CA VAL A 147 4.85 -17.47 1.89
C VAL A 147 5.76 -16.58 1.05
N GLU A 148 7.07 -16.80 1.09
CA GLU A 148 8.05 -16.06 0.27
C GLU A 148 7.77 -16.22 -1.23
N MET A 149 7.49 -17.44 -1.69
CA MET A 149 7.12 -17.69 -3.07
C MET A 149 5.83 -16.95 -3.48
N GLN A 150 4.80 -16.98 -2.63
CA GLN A 150 3.56 -16.25 -2.90
C GLN A 150 3.77 -14.74 -2.94
N ALA A 151 4.54 -14.19 -1.99
CA ALA A 151 4.91 -12.78 -1.98
C ALA A 151 5.67 -12.37 -3.25
N GLY A 152 6.63 -13.19 -3.69
CA GLY A 152 7.36 -12.96 -4.93
C GLY A 152 6.46 -12.92 -6.17
N VAL A 153 5.46 -13.80 -6.24
CA VAL A 153 4.49 -13.78 -7.36
C VAL A 153 3.61 -12.53 -7.34
N VAL A 154 3.13 -12.11 -6.17
CA VAL A 154 2.33 -10.88 -6.04
C VAL A 154 3.15 -9.66 -6.48
N LEU A 155 4.38 -9.53 -6.00
CA LEU A 155 5.28 -8.43 -6.38
C LEU A 155 5.60 -8.42 -7.87
N ALA A 156 5.86 -9.59 -8.46
CA ALA A 156 6.10 -9.72 -9.90
C ALA A 156 4.86 -9.30 -10.72
N GLY A 157 3.66 -9.66 -10.26
CA GLY A 157 2.40 -9.22 -10.87
C GLY A 157 2.24 -7.70 -10.85
N MET A 158 2.46 -7.07 -9.70
CA MET A 158 2.40 -5.60 -9.56
C MET A 158 3.42 -4.89 -10.47
N TYR A 159 4.63 -5.43 -10.57
CA TYR A 159 5.66 -4.88 -11.45
C TYR A 159 5.25 -4.99 -12.92
N ALA A 160 4.78 -6.16 -13.35
CA ALA A 160 4.35 -6.40 -14.72
C ALA A 160 3.20 -5.46 -15.12
N GLU A 161 2.23 -5.25 -14.22
CA GLU A 161 1.12 -4.32 -14.45
C GLU A 161 1.62 -2.88 -14.61
N ARG A 162 2.52 -2.41 -13.74
CA ARG A 162 3.11 -1.07 -13.85
C ARG A 162 3.90 -0.89 -15.16
N ALA A 163 4.70 -1.88 -15.53
CA ALA A 163 5.45 -1.86 -16.78
C ALA A 163 4.53 -1.83 -18.01
N GLN A 164 3.42 -2.58 -17.98
CA GLN A 164 2.42 -2.58 -19.04
C GLN A 164 1.73 -1.21 -19.16
N ARG A 165 1.36 -0.58 -18.04
CA ARG A 165 0.78 0.78 -18.05
C ARG A 165 1.76 1.81 -18.63
N GLN A 166 3.05 1.72 -18.29
CA GLN A 166 4.07 2.62 -18.83
C GLN A 166 4.26 2.42 -20.34
N LEU A 167 4.25 1.17 -20.81
CA LEU A 167 4.31 0.86 -22.24
C LEU A 167 3.09 1.39 -22.99
N GLN A 168 1.89 1.16 -22.45
CA GLN A 168 0.65 1.67 -23.02
C GLN A 168 0.66 3.21 -23.10
N ALA A 169 1.02 3.89 -22.02
CA ALA A 169 1.12 5.35 -22.00
C ALA A 169 2.14 5.88 -23.01
N ALA A 170 3.27 5.18 -23.20
CA ALA A 170 4.27 5.54 -24.20
C ALA A 170 3.75 5.34 -25.63
N ASP A 171 3.01 4.26 -25.90
CA ASP A 171 2.40 3.99 -27.20
C ASP A 171 1.30 5.01 -27.53
N GLU A 172 0.48 5.39 -26.54
CA GLU A 172 -0.53 6.44 -26.69
C GLU A 172 0.11 7.81 -26.99
N ARG A 173 1.20 8.17 -26.29
CA ARG A 173 1.96 9.40 -26.58
C ARG A 173 2.53 9.40 -28.00
N LYS A 174 3.16 8.31 -28.44
CA LYS A 174 3.67 8.16 -29.81
C LYS A 174 2.56 8.19 -30.86
N GLY A 175 1.37 7.67 -30.52
CA GLY A 175 0.18 7.73 -31.37
C GLY A 175 -0.33 9.16 -31.55
N LYS A 176 -0.38 9.95 -30.46
CA LYS A 176 -0.80 11.35 -30.47
C LYS A 176 0.15 12.25 -31.27
N GLU A 177 1.47 12.07 -31.15
CA GLU A 177 2.45 12.84 -31.93
C GLU A 177 2.30 12.60 -33.45
N LYS A 178 1.97 11.38 -33.86
CA LYS A 178 1.81 11.04 -35.29
C LYS A 178 0.42 11.40 -35.84
N SER A 179 -0.60 11.57 -35.00
CA SER A 179 -1.96 11.89 -35.43
C SER A 179 -2.25 13.39 -35.58
N GLY A 180 -1.35 14.27 -35.11
CA GLY A 180 -1.43 15.73 -35.33
C GLY A 180 -1.37 16.17 -36.80
N GLY A 181 -0.98 15.27 -37.71
CA GLY A 181 -0.99 15.50 -39.15
C GLY A 181 -1.75 14.41 -39.88
N LYS A 182 -3.05 14.61 -40.11
CA LYS A 182 -3.88 13.81 -41.03
C LYS A 182 -4.21 12.41 -40.49
N LEU A 183 -5.43 12.26 -39.95
CA LEU A 183 -6.13 10.98 -39.77
C LEU A 183 -5.99 10.12 -41.03
N LYS A 184 -4.98 9.25 -41.07
CA LYS A 184 -4.95 8.18 -42.07
C LYS A 184 -5.98 7.15 -41.64
N MET A 185 -7.17 7.31 -42.21
CA MET A 185 -8.16 6.25 -42.46
C MET A 185 -7.47 5.08 -43.18
N GLY A 186 -6.69 4.29 -42.44
CA GLY A 186 -5.91 3.17 -42.95
C GLY A 186 -6.41 1.88 -42.32
N TYR A 187 -7.49 1.34 -42.90
CA TYR A 187 -7.92 -0.06 -42.87
C TYR A 187 -7.29 -0.96 -41.79
N GLY A 188 -7.73 -0.78 -40.55
CA GLY A 188 -7.38 -1.64 -39.42
C GLY A 188 -8.56 -1.79 -38.47
N LYS A 189 -9.71 -2.24 -39.01
CA LYS A 189 -10.97 -2.58 -38.31
C LYS A 189 -11.21 -1.75 -37.03
N ALA A 190 -11.56 -0.48 -37.22
CA ALA A 190 -12.43 0.21 -36.27
C ALA A 190 -13.68 -0.67 -36.11
N LYS A 191 -13.84 -1.26 -34.94
CA LYS A 191 -15.06 -2.00 -34.58
C LYS A 191 -16.18 -0.97 -34.66
N TRP A 192 -17.01 -1.09 -35.69
CA TRP A 192 -18.16 -0.23 -35.95
C TRP A 192 -19.11 -0.29 -34.76
N PHE A 193 -18.89 0.56 -33.77
CA PHE A 193 -19.91 0.89 -32.80
C PHE A 193 -20.87 1.84 -33.49
N THR A 194 -22.07 1.34 -33.73
CA THR A 194 -23.18 2.09 -34.29
C THR A 194 -23.48 3.30 -33.37
N PRO A 195 -23.52 4.54 -33.91
CA PRO A 195 -23.70 5.76 -33.12
C PRO A 195 -24.94 5.77 -32.21
N ASP A 196 -26.01 5.07 -32.61
CA ASP A 196 -27.29 5.09 -31.89
C ASP A 196 -27.28 4.40 -30.52
N ALA A 197 -26.31 3.50 -30.26
CA ALA A 197 -26.25 2.78 -28.98
C ALA A 197 -25.46 3.51 -27.87
N PHE A 198 -24.67 4.54 -28.22
CA PHE A 198 -23.72 5.17 -27.29
C PHE A 198 -24.27 6.40 -26.56
N ILE A 199 -25.07 7.21 -27.26
CA ILE A 199 -25.65 8.45 -26.73
C ILE A 199 -26.43 8.24 -25.41
N PRO A 200 -27.24 7.17 -25.21
CA PRO A 200 -27.98 7.01 -23.95
C PRO A 200 -27.09 6.59 -22.77
N ILE A 201 -26.00 5.86 -23.00
CA ILE A 201 -25.15 5.32 -21.92
C ILE A 201 -24.34 6.45 -21.27
N GLU A 202 -23.76 7.34 -22.08
CA GLU A 202 -23.00 8.49 -21.58
C GLU A 202 -23.89 9.50 -20.84
N ALA A 203 -25.10 9.74 -21.34
CA ALA A 203 -26.06 10.63 -20.70
C ALA A 203 -26.49 10.10 -19.31
N ALA A 204 -26.65 8.78 -19.17
CA ALA A 204 -26.95 8.16 -17.89
C ALA A 204 -25.76 8.26 -16.91
N ALA A 205 -24.54 7.97 -17.38
CA ALA A 205 -23.32 8.08 -16.57
C ALA A 205 -23.08 9.53 -16.08
N LYS A 206 -23.24 10.53 -16.95
CA LYS A 206 -23.10 11.96 -16.60
C LYS A 206 -24.12 12.40 -15.55
N LYS A 207 -25.37 11.93 -15.66
CA LYS A 207 -26.41 12.17 -14.62
C LYS A 207 -26.05 11.52 -13.29
N GLY A 208 -25.49 10.29 -13.33
CA GLY A 208 -24.98 9.61 -12.15
C GLY A 208 -23.88 10.40 -11.44
N ARG A 209 -22.84 10.80 -12.17
CA ARG A 209 -21.73 11.61 -11.65
C ARG A 209 -22.21 12.95 -11.06
N LYS A 210 -23.13 13.64 -11.73
CA LYS A 210 -23.69 14.92 -11.22
C LYS A 210 -24.44 14.72 -9.89
N ARG A 211 -25.23 13.65 -9.75
CA ARG A 211 -25.93 13.33 -8.50
C ARG A 211 -24.96 12.99 -7.37
N GLU A 212 -23.90 12.25 -7.64
CA GLU A 212 -22.89 11.92 -6.64
C GLU A 212 -22.11 13.16 -6.18
N ARG A 213 -21.72 14.04 -7.11
CA ARG A 213 -21.11 15.35 -6.79
C ARG A 213 -22.02 16.20 -5.91
N GLN A 214 -23.32 16.28 -6.23
CA GLN A 214 -24.30 17.02 -5.43
C GLN A 214 -24.46 16.42 -4.02
N ARG A 215 -24.55 15.09 -3.90
CA ARG A 215 -24.64 14.42 -2.60
C ARG A 215 -23.39 14.69 -1.75
N HIS A 216 -22.21 14.58 -2.35
CA HIS A 216 -20.96 14.86 -1.66
C HIS A 216 -20.84 16.33 -1.24
N ALA A 217 -21.29 17.27 -2.08
CA ALA A 217 -21.32 18.69 -1.74
C ALA A 217 -22.23 18.98 -0.54
N VAL A 218 -23.42 18.36 -0.47
CA VAL A 218 -24.32 18.49 0.69
C VAL A 218 -23.67 17.95 1.97
N VAL A 219 -23.05 16.77 1.91
CA VAL A 219 -22.33 16.18 3.05
C VAL A 219 -21.18 17.06 3.53
N LEU A 220 -20.42 17.66 2.61
CA LEU A 220 -19.35 18.61 2.96
C LEU A 220 -19.90 19.90 3.60
N ALA A 221 -21.01 20.43 3.10
CA ALA A 221 -21.64 21.63 3.66
C ALA A 221 -22.15 21.39 5.09
N GLU A 222 -22.77 20.23 5.36
CA GLU A 222 -23.18 19.85 6.71
C GLU A 222 -21.99 19.63 7.64
N TRP A 223 -20.92 19.02 7.14
CA TRP A 223 -19.69 18.83 7.89
C TRP A 223 -19.03 20.16 8.28
N LYS A 224 -18.94 21.12 7.36
CA LYS A 224 -18.42 22.48 7.63
C LYS A 224 -19.22 23.15 8.75
N LYS A 225 -20.56 23.19 8.63
CA LYS A 225 -21.45 23.77 9.65
C LYS A 225 -21.25 23.18 11.05
N LYS A 226 -21.08 21.86 11.16
CA LYS A 226 -20.84 21.21 12.46
C LYS A 226 -19.48 21.58 13.05
N ASN A 227 -18.44 21.66 12.23
CA ASN A 227 -17.11 22.06 12.68
C ASN A 227 -17.05 23.54 13.05
N ASP A 228 -17.76 24.41 12.34
CA ASP A 228 -17.85 25.84 12.69
C ASP A 228 -18.54 26.02 14.05
N GLN A 229 -19.64 25.29 14.32
CA GLN A 229 -20.28 25.28 15.65
C GLN A 229 -19.34 24.77 16.76
N ILE A 230 -18.51 23.76 16.48
CA ILE A 230 -17.52 23.26 17.44
C ILE A 230 -16.46 24.35 17.72
N ARG A 231 -16.01 25.06 16.68
CA ARG A 231 -15.06 26.17 16.80
C ARG A 231 -15.65 27.31 17.65
N GLU A 232 -16.87 27.74 17.36
CA GLU A 232 -17.57 28.78 18.14
C GLU A 232 -17.69 28.42 19.62
N ARG A 233 -18.04 27.16 19.95
CA ARG A 233 -18.09 26.69 21.35
C ARG A 233 -16.73 26.66 22.02
N ASN A 234 -15.68 26.25 21.30
CA ASN A 234 -14.32 26.21 21.83
C ASN A 234 -13.78 27.63 22.06
N GLU A 235 -14.08 28.57 21.17
CA GLU A 235 -13.76 30.00 21.32
C GLU A 235 -14.49 30.63 22.50
N ALA A 236 -15.78 30.36 22.67
CA ALA A 236 -16.54 30.85 23.82
C ALA A 236 -15.96 30.35 25.15
N LYS A 237 -15.64 29.05 25.26
CA LYS A 237 -14.97 28.47 26.43
C LYS A 237 -13.60 29.09 26.69
N LYS A 238 -12.85 29.40 25.63
CA LYS A 238 -11.54 30.07 25.72
C LYS A 238 -11.69 31.49 26.26
N ALA A 239 -12.69 32.25 25.77
CA ALA A 239 -12.97 33.59 26.25
C ALA A 239 -13.40 33.61 27.72
N GLU A 240 -14.26 32.68 28.15
CA GLU A 240 -14.65 32.52 29.57
C GLU A 240 -13.42 32.27 30.46
N TRP A 241 -12.52 31.41 30.02
CA TRP A 241 -11.28 31.12 30.74
C TRP A 241 -10.34 32.35 30.83
N GLU A 242 -10.24 33.14 29.75
CA GLU A 242 -9.46 34.38 29.75
C GLU A 242 -10.04 35.43 30.71
N LEU A 243 -11.36 35.58 30.75
CA LEU A 243 -12.05 36.47 31.70
C LEU A 243 -11.82 36.05 33.16
N GLU A 244 -11.94 34.76 33.48
CA GLU A 244 -11.67 34.26 34.85
C GLU A 244 -10.21 34.48 35.24
N LYS A 245 -9.28 34.26 34.30
CA LYS A 245 -7.84 34.50 34.50
C LYS A 245 -7.54 35.97 34.81
N GLU A 246 -8.19 36.91 34.13
CA GLU A 246 -8.08 38.34 34.41
C GLU A 246 -8.67 38.72 35.77
N GLN A 247 -9.85 38.18 36.12
CA GLN A 247 -10.45 38.39 37.44
C GLN A 247 -9.56 37.87 38.58
N ALA A 248 -8.97 36.68 38.43
CA ALA A 248 -8.04 36.13 39.42
C ALA A 248 -6.80 37.02 39.61
N LYS A 249 -6.28 37.58 38.51
CA LYS A 249 -5.15 38.53 38.53
C LYS A 249 -5.51 39.82 39.28
N LEU A 250 -6.72 40.35 39.08
CA LEU A 250 -7.18 41.56 39.78
C LEU A 250 -7.33 41.36 41.29
N VAL A 251 -7.82 40.20 41.74
CA VAL A 251 -8.02 39.89 43.17
C VAL A 251 -6.69 39.54 43.87
N GLY A 252 -5.58 39.42 43.14
CA GLY A 252 -4.27 39.08 43.70
C GLY A 252 -4.20 37.67 44.30
N ARG A 253 -5.20 36.82 44.00
CA ARG A 253 -5.17 35.40 44.36
C ARG A 253 -4.29 34.69 43.35
N ARG A 254 -3.43 33.79 43.83
CA ARG A 254 -2.82 32.80 42.93
C ARG A 254 -3.98 32.01 42.31
N PRO A 255 -4.09 31.95 40.97
CA PRO A 255 -5.13 31.14 40.34
C PRO A 255 -5.03 29.73 40.92
N GLY A 256 -6.09 29.28 41.62
CA GLY A 256 -6.11 27.95 42.24
C GLY A 256 -6.11 26.81 41.23
N TRP A 257 -6.28 27.16 39.95
CA TRP A 257 -6.22 26.27 38.82
C TRP A 257 -4.78 26.19 38.32
N LEU A 258 -4.21 24.98 38.28
CA LEU A 258 -3.05 24.71 37.44
C LEU A 258 -3.42 25.11 36.01
N LYS A 259 -2.50 25.75 35.27
CA LYS A 259 -2.68 26.06 33.84
C LYS A 259 -3.31 24.83 33.19
N PRO A 260 -4.52 24.90 32.59
CA PRO A 260 -5.21 23.72 32.10
C PRO A 260 -4.24 22.95 31.23
N LYS A 261 -3.83 21.77 31.68
CA LYS A 261 -3.11 20.87 30.79
C LYS A 261 -4.14 20.59 29.70
N TRP A 262 -3.74 20.61 28.43
CA TRP A 262 -4.65 20.31 27.29
C TRP A 262 -5.37 18.95 27.37
N LYS A 263 -5.08 18.16 28.41
CA LYS A 263 -5.75 16.91 28.77
C LYS A 263 -6.99 17.08 29.65
N ASP A 264 -7.08 18.18 30.40
CA ASP A 264 -8.23 18.50 31.27
C ASP A 264 -9.20 19.47 30.56
N TRP A 265 -8.68 20.23 29.60
CA TRP A 265 -9.46 20.94 28.61
C TRP A 265 -9.67 19.96 27.46
N ASP A 266 -10.82 19.29 27.40
CA ASP A 266 -11.21 18.47 26.25
C ASP A 266 -11.93 19.39 25.24
N PRO A 267 -11.22 20.11 24.33
CA PRO A 267 -11.88 20.78 23.23
C PRO A 267 -12.64 19.71 22.45
N GLU A 268 -13.85 20.03 22.03
CA GLU A 268 -14.60 19.12 21.18
C GLU A 268 -13.77 18.88 19.91
N VAL A 269 -13.35 17.62 19.70
CA VAL A 269 -12.48 17.25 18.57
C VAL A 269 -13.26 17.45 17.27
N LEU A 270 -12.67 18.18 16.32
CA LEU A 270 -13.27 18.40 15.01
C LEU A 270 -13.56 17.06 14.32
N LEU A 271 -14.72 16.96 13.67
CA LEU A 271 -15.10 15.75 12.97
C LEU A 271 -14.16 15.53 11.77
N PRO A 272 -13.71 14.29 11.50
CA PRO A 272 -12.86 14.01 10.35
C PRO A 272 -13.59 14.33 9.04
N ARG A 273 -12.85 14.89 8.07
CA ARG A 273 -13.41 15.26 6.76
C ARG A 273 -13.94 14.00 6.03
N PRO A 274 -15.19 14.01 5.55
CA PRO A 274 -15.73 12.92 4.74
C PRO A 274 -14.84 12.65 3.53
N LYS A 275 -14.44 11.39 3.33
CA LYS A 275 -13.64 10.97 2.17
C LYS A 275 -14.56 10.80 0.96
N LYS A 276 -14.11 11.25 -0.21
CA LYS A 276 -14.78 10.97 -1.49
C LYS A 276 -14.79 9.46 -1.70
N SER A 277 -15.94 8.89 -2.07
CA SER A 277 -16.09 7.47 -2.41
C SER A 277 -15.07 7.12 -3.49
N LYS A 278 -14.19 6.15 -3.21
CA LYS A 278 -13.14 5.68 -4.15
C LYS A 278 -13.69 4.90 -5.35
N SER A 279 -15.02 4.92 -5.57
CA SER A 279 -15.71 4.07 -6.54
C SER A 279 -15.66 4.58 -8.00
N GLY A 280 -14.86 5.59 -8.32
CA GLY A 280 -14.81 6.16 -9.68
C GLY A 280 -13.52 6.90 -10.01
N GLU A 281 -12.40 6.50 -9.41
CA GLU A 281 -11.09 7.12 -9.59
C GLU A 281 -10.47 6.68 -10.93
N ASP A 282 -11.03 7.14 -12.04
CA ASP A 282 -10.40 7.02 -13.39
C ASP A 282 -10.86 8.08 -14.40
N ASP A 283 -11.31 9.26 -13.94
CA ASP A 283 -11.58 10.38 -14.84
C ASP A 283 -10.77 11.60 -14.43
N GLU A 284 -9.63 11.68 -15.12
CA GLU A 284 -8.75 12.81 -15.40
C GLU A 284 -9.36 14.19 -15.09
N ASP A 285 -8.63 14.90 -14.22
CA ASP A 285 -8.45 16.35 -14.14
C ASP A 285 -9.28 17.18 -15.13
N ASP A 286 -10.47 17.56 -14.67
CA ASP A 286 -11.09 18.81 -15.10
C ASP A 286 -10.68 19.85 -14.06
N GLU A 287 -9.49 20.44 -14.30
CA GLU A 287 -8.95 21.63 -13.64
C GLU A 287 -9.98 22.77 -13.74
N SER A 288 -10.98 22.74 -12.86
CA SER A 288 -11.68 23.94 -12.45
C SER A 288 -10.93 24.46 -11.24
N GLU A 289 -9.83 25.14 -11.57
CA GLU A 289 -9.13 26.12 -10.75
C GLU A 289 -10.11 27.27 -10.44
N ASP A 290 -11.09 26.99 -9.57
CA ASP A 290 -11.82 28.05 -8.88
C ASP A 290 -11.00 28.37 -7.63
N GLY A 291 -10.00 29.21 -7.86
CA GLY A 291 -9.20 29.85 -6.83
C GLY A 291 -10.09 30.75 -5.98
N GLU A 292 -10.78 30.15 -5.02
CA GLU A 292 -11.09 30.87 -3.79
C GLU A 292 -9.84 30.80 -2.93
N ASP A 293 -9.06 31.88 -3.03
CA ASP A 293 -8.02 32.27 -2.08
C ASP A 293 -8.62 32.28 -0.67
N ASP A 294 -8.60 31.12 -0.02
CA ASP A 294 -8.81 30.97 1.41
C ASP A 294 -7.57 31.54 2.09
N ASP A 295 -7.64 32.86 2.32
CA ASP A 295 -6.70 33.70 3.04
C ASP A 295 -6.19 33.00 4.30
N GLY A 296 -5.02 32.36 4.15
CA GLY A 296 -4.32 31.59 5.15
C GLY A 296 -3.87 32.45 6.32
N SER A 297 -4.80 32.72 7.22
CA SER A 297 -4.59 33.49 8.44
C SER A 297 -4.91 32.67 9.70
N ASP A 298 -4.51 31.38 9.77
CA ASP A 298 -4.44 30.71 11.09
C ASP A 298 -3.60 29.41 11.12
N ALA A 299 -2.40 29.44 10.52
CA ALA A 299 -1.43 28.35 10.63
C ALA A 299 -0.21 28.77 11.45
N ASP A 300 -0.41 29.05 12.73
CA ASP A 300 0.68 29.10 13.71
C ASP A 300 0.14 28.66 15.08
N TRP A 301 0.19 27.35 15.36
CA TRP A 301 0.74 26.80 16.61
C TRP A 301 0.60 25.26 16.69
N ILE A 302 1.66 24.52 16.39
CA ILE A 302 1.87 23.19 16.97
C ILE A 302 3.04 23.35 17.96
N PRO A 303 2.83 23.30 19.28
CA PRO A 303 3.94 23.27 20.21
C PRO A 303 4.62 21.91 20.10
N GLU A 304 5.86 21.91 19.62
CA GLU A 304 6.79 20.80 19.87
C GLU A 304 6.86 20.57 21.38
N VAL A 305 6.40 19.39 21.81
CA VAL A 305 6.51 18.91 23.18
C VAL A 305 7.90 18.28 23.32
N PHE A 306 8.79 18.97 24.03
CA PHE A 306 9.97 18.39 24.68
C PHE A 306 9.56 17.70 25.98
#